data_AF-A0A2N2Q1X0-F1
#
_entry.id   AF-A0A2N2Q1X0-F1
#
_cell.length_a   1.000
_cell.length_b   1.000
_cell.length_c   1.000
_cell.angle_alpha   90.00
_cell.angle_beta   90.00
_cell.angle_gamma   90.00
#
_symmetry.space_group_name_H-M   'P 1'
#
loop_
_entity.id
_entity.type
_entity.pdbx_description
1 polymer ?
#
loop_
_entity_poly.entity_id
_entity_poly.type
_entity_poly.pdbx_seq_one_letter_code
_entity_poly.pdbx_strand_id
1 'polypeptide(L)'
;MWRKLRILILLFILATVAHRAWLESHDLEWKDSLYVAVYPVNADGSDQANAYIQQLSADELLGITDYFAEEAARYELNLAYPFQLRLGPEVDDRPPQPPKPAQNASMLKIILWSLHLRWWSWHHSPPVSIPPKIKIYLLYHDPGQYRVLPHSTALNKGRIGLVNLYADKRYAKQNAVIIAHELLHTVGATDKYDLASSLPYFPDGYAEAGKEPLYPQDYAELMAGRIPVSQNKAEIPASLAYTLIGERTAAEIGWLREGE
;
A
#
# COMPACT_ATOMS: atom_id res chain seq x y z
N MET A 1 -42.45 -11.29 -14.64
CA MET A 1 -41.18 -11.94 -15.05
C MET A 1 -39.97 -11.05 -14.78
N TRP A 2 -40.03 -9.74 -15.06
CA TRP A 2 -38.96 -8.76 -14.76
C TRP A 2 -38.42 -8.78 -13.32
N ARG A 3 -39.30 -8.88 -12.31
CA ARG A 3 -38.88 -8.96 -10.89
C ARG A 3 -38.00 -10.19 -10.61
N LYS A 4 -38.34 -11.35 -11.16
CA LYS A 4 -37.56 -12.60 -11.00
C LYS A 4 -36.21 -12.51 -11.71
N LEU A 5 -36.19 -11.96 -12.93
CA LEU A 5 -34.95 -11.74 -13.68
C LEU A 5 -34.02 -10.75 -12.97
N ARG A 6 -34.55 -9.62 -12.49
CA ARG A 6 -33.78 -8.63 -11.71
C ARG A 6 -33.18 -9.25 -10.44
N ILE A 7 -33.97 -10.03 -9.69
CA ILE A 7 -33.48 -10.71 -8.49
C ILE A 7 -32.39 -11.72 -8.85
N LEU A 8 -32.56 -12.50 -9.91
CA LEU A 8 -31.56 -13.45 -10.37
C LEU A 8 -30.22 -12.76 -10.73
N ILE A 9 -30.28 -11.64 -11.46
CA ILE A 9 -29.10 -10.85 -11.81
C ILE A 9 -28.41 -10.31 -10.55
N LEU A 10 -29.16 -9.74 -9.61
CA LEU A 10 -28.60 -9.21 -8.36
C LEU A 10 -27.97 -10.32 -7.51
N LEU A 11 -28.59 -11.50 -7.43
CA LEU A 11 -28.02 -12.65 -6.73
C LEU A 11 -26.74 -13.17 -7.40
N PHE A 12 -26.70 -13.19 -8.74
CA PHE A 12 -25.49 -13.56 -9.48
C PHE A 12 -24.34 -12.58 -9.22
N ILE A 13 -24.62 -11.27 -9.26
CA ILE A 13 -23.64 -10.23 -8.91
C ILE A 13 -23.17 -10.42 -7.46
N LEU A 14 -24.09 -10.60 -6.53
CA LEU A 14 -23.77 -10.82 -5.12
C LEU A 14 -22.91 -12.06 -4.90
N ALA A 15 -23.26 -13.19 -5.53
CA ALA A 15 -22.50 -14.43 -5.45
C ALA A 15 -21.07 -14.25 -6.00
N THR A 16 -20.93 -13.53 -7.12
CA THR A 16 -19.62 -13.23 -7.72
C THR A 16 -18.77 -12.35 -6.79
N VAL A 17 -19.36 -11.31 -6.20
CA VAL A 17 -18.67 -10.42 -5.24
C VAL A 17 -18.27 -11.19 -3.98
N ALA A 18 -19.17 -12.00 -3.43
CA ALA A 18 -18.89 -12.82 -2.25
C ALA A 18 -17.79 -13.86 -2.52
N HIS A 19 -17.82 -14.52 -3.68
CA HIS A 19 -16.79 -15.48 -4.08
C HIS A 19 -15.42 -14.82 -4.23
N ARG A 20 -15.34 -13.64 -4.86
CA ARG A 20 -14.08 -12.89 -4.96
C ARG A 20 -13.54 -12.46 -3.60
N ALA A 21 -14.40 -11.93 -2.73
CA ALA A 21 -13.99 -11.56 -1.37
C ALA A 21 -13.49 -12.78 -0.57
N TRP A 22 -14.11 -13.94 -0.76
CA TRP A 22 -13.65 -15.19 -0.17
C TRP A 22 -12.27 -15.59 -0.69
N LEU A 23 -12.02 -15.55 -2.01
CA LEU A 23 -10.69 -15.80 -2.57
C LEU A 23 -9.63 -14.82 -2.05
N GLU A 24 -9.95 -13.53 -1.96
CA GLU A 24 -9.04 -12.50 -1.41
C GLU A 24 -8.69 -12.77 0.07
N SER A 25 -9.61 -13.33 0.86
CA SER A 25 -9.30 -13.74 2.24
C SER A 25 -8.39 -14.96 2.31
N HIS A 26 -8.55 -15.93 1.40
CA HIS A 26 -7.69 -17.13 1.32
C HIS A 26 -6.25 -16.81 0.93
N ASP A 27 -6.04 -15.73 0.19
CA ASP A 27 -4.70 -15.25 -0.15
C ASP A 27 -3.88 -14.83 1.08
N LEU A 28 -4.52 -14.44 2.18
CA LEU A 28 -3.86 -14.11 3.45
C LEU A 28 -3.50 -15.35 4.28
N GLU A 29 -3.73 -16.56 3.75
CA GLU A 29 -3.15 -17.78 4.29
C GLU A 29 -1.69 -18.00 3.85
N TRP A 30 -1.17 -17.12 2.97
CA TRP A 30 0.23 -17.09 2.51
C TRP A 30 0.76 -18.42 1.96
N LYS A 31 -0.11 -19.17 1.24
CA LYS A 31 0.27 -20.40 0.54
C LYS A 31 1.14 -20.15 -0.70
N ASP A 32 0.95 -18.99 -1.33
CA ASP A 32 1.65 -18.57 -2.53
C ASP A 32 2.03 -17.09 -2.44
N SER A 33 3.10 -16.68 -3.12
CA SER A 33 3.46 -15.27 -3.26
C SER A 33 2.33 -14.44 -3.89
N LEU A 34 2.15 -13.22 -3.39
CA LEU A 34 1.29 -12.22 -4.02
C LEU A 34 2.11 -11.44 -5.05
N TYR A 35 1.79 -11.66 -6.32
CA TYR A 35 2.36 -10.88 -7.42
C TYR A 35 1.76 -9.47 -7.45
N VAL A 36 2.63 -8.47 -7.38
CA VAL A 36 2.29 -7.05 -7.35
C VAL A 36 2.77 -6.40 -8.64
N ALA A 37 1.84 -5.91 -9.47
CA ALA A 37 2.20 -5.08 -10.61
C ALA A 37 2.30 -3.63 -10.18
N VAL A 38 3.42 -2.99 -10.53
CA VAL A 38 3.73 -1.60 -10.17
C VAL A 38 3.78 -0.78 -11.45
N TYR A 39 2.88 0.19 -11.60
CA TYR A 39 2.76 1.01 -12.80
C TYR A 39 3.18 2.45 -12.49
N PRO A 40 4.26 2.97 -13.09
CA PRO A 40 4.60 4.38 -12.95
C PRO A 40 3.61 5.26 -13.73
N VAL A 41 3.34 6.44 -13.18
CA VAL A 41 2.46 7.47 -13.76
C VAL A 41 3.11 8.82 -13.56
N ASN A 42 3.25 9.60 -14.64
CA ASN A 42 3.61 11.01 -14.55
C ASN A 42 2.40 11.84 -14.07
N ALA A 43 2.34 12.09 -12.76
CA ALA A 43 1.16 12.62 -12.12
C ALA A 43 0.98 14.14 -12.28
N ASP A 44 2.07 14.88 -12.45
CA ASP A 44 2.06 16.32 -12.68
C ASP A 44 2.31 16.73 -14.14
N GLY A 45 2.83 15.82 -14.97
CA GLY A 45 3.15 16.06 -16.37
C GLY A 45 4.50 16.75 -16.57
N SER A 46 5.36 16.78 -15.54
CA SER A 46 6.67 17.41 -15.61
C SER A 46 7.68 16.57 -16.40
N ASP A 47 8.63 17.26 -17.04
CA ASP A 47 9.76 16.61 -17.71
C ASP A 47 10.65 15.86 -16.71
N GLN A 48 10.76 16.36 -15.48
CA GLN A 48 11.49 15.71 -14.39
C GLN A 48 10.87 14.36 -14.02
N ALA A 49 9.53 14.30 -13.86
CA ALA A 49 8.83 13.06 -13.59
C ALA A 49 8.97 12.08 -14.75
N ASN A 50 8.82 12.55 -15.99
CA ASN A 50 9.03 11.71 -17.17
C ASN A 50 10.45 11.13 -17.21
N ALA A 51 11.48 11.97 -17.06
CA ALA A 51 12.87 11.55 -17.08
C ALA A 51 13.21 10.56 -15.95
N TYR A 52 12.60 10.73 -14.77
CA TYR A 52 12.75 9.80 -13.66
C TYR A 52 12.11 8.44 -13.97
N ILE A 53 10.88 8.42 -14.49
CA ILE A 53 10.17 7.18 -14.84
C ILE A 53 10.92 6.37 -15.90
N GLN A 54 11.50 7.03 -16.91
CA GLN A 54 12.30 6.38 -17.95
C GLN A 54 13.60 5.74 -17.42
N GLN A 55 14.06 6.15 -16.24
CA GLN A 55 15.22 5.57 -15.55
C GLN A 55 14.84 4.60 -14.44
N LEU A 56 13.54 4.47 -14.13
CA LEU A 56 13.05 3.61 -13.06
C LEU A 56 13.40 2.17 -13.40
N SER A 57 14.09 1.51 -12.48
CA SER A 57 14.58 0.15 -12.70
C SER A 57 13.83 -0.86 -11.84
N ALA A 58 13.76 -2.11 -12.28
CA ALA A 58 13.23 -3.18 -11.47
C ALA A 58 14.04 -3.37 -10.16
N ASP A 59 15.33 -3.03 -10.17
CA ASP A 59 16.22 -3.16 -9.02
C ASP A 59 15.79 -2.27 -7.84
N GLU A 60 15.24 -1.07 -8.11
CA GLU A 60 14.70 -0.21 -7.05
C GLU A 60 13.48 -0.83 -6.35
N LEU A 61 12.72 -1.69 -7.05
CA LEU A 61 11.60 -2.44 -6.48
C LEU A 61 12.03 -3.76 -5.80
N LEU A 62 13.20 -4.31 -6.16
CA LEU A 62 13.74 -5.50 -5.50
C LEU A 62 13.99 -5.24 -4.02
N GLY A 63 14.50 -4.06 -3.65
CA GLY A 63 14.72 -3.71 -2.24
C GLY A 63 13.45 -3.77 -1.38
N ILE A 64 12.27 -3.52 -1.96
CA ILE A 64 10.98 -3.68 -1.27
C ILE A 64 10.61 -5.16 -1.14
N THR A 65 10.84 -5.95 -2.19
CA THR A 65 10.63 -7.40 -2.18
C THR A 65 11.49 -8.08 -1.12
N ASP A 66 12.77 -7.71 -1.06
CA ASP A 66 13.75 -8.25 -0.11
C ASP A 66 13.39 -7.85 1.34
N TYR A 67 12.99 -6.58 1.55
CA TYR A 67 12.49 -6.13 2.86
C TYR A 67 11.36 -7.02 3.37
N PHE A 68 10.33 -7.30 2.56
CA PHE A 68 9.23 -8.16 3.01
C PHE A 68 9.65 -9.62 3.21
N ALA A 69 10.64 -10.12 2.48
CA ALA A 69 11.21 -11.45 2.73
C ALA A 69 11.91 -11.50 4.09
N GLU A 70 12.70 -10.49 4.42
CA GLU A 70 13.37 -10.36 5.73
C GLU A 70 12.36 -10.25 6.87
N GLU A 71 11.35 -9.37 6.75
CA GLU A 71 10.31 -9.23 7.76
C GLU A 71 9.49 -10.51 7.93
N ALA A 72 9.12 -11.18 6.84
CA ALA A 72 8.38 -12.45 6.91
C ALA A 72 9.19 -13.56 7.60
N ALA A 73 10.51 -13.60 7.39
CA ALA A 73 11.39 -14.54 8.06
C ALA A 73 11.43 -14.32 9.58
N ARG A 74 11.32 -13.07 10.06
CA ARG A 74 11.23 -12.76 11.51
C ARG A 74 9.99 -13.36 12.15
N TYR A 75 8.91 -13.52 11.38
CA TYR A 75 7.66 -14.14 11.80
C TYR A 75 7.55 -15.62 11.41
N GLU A 76 8.65 -16.24 10.98
CA GLU A 76 8.72 -17.65 10.59
C GLU A 76 7.69 -18.05 9.52
N LEU A 77 7.33 -17.11 8.64
CA LEU A 77 6.42 -17.40 7.54
C LEU A 77 7.07 -18.43 6.62
N ASN A 78 6.38 -19.55 6.36
CA ASN A 78 6.87 -20.61 5.48
C ASN A 78 6.76 -20.25 3.98
N LEU A 79 7.18 -19.05 3.62
CA LEU A 79 7.19 -18.51 2.26
C LEU A 79 8.32 -17.49 2.15
N ALA A 80 9.31 -17.79 1.30
CA ALA A 80 10.51 -16.94 1.18
C ALA A 80 10.21 -15.52 0.68
N TYR A 81 9.24 -15.37 -0.21
CA TYR A 81 8.86 -14.07 -0.78
C TYR A 81 7.34 -13.91 -0.71
N PRO A 82 6.80 -13.26 0.34
CA PRO A 82 5.35 -13.03 0.46
C PRO A 82 4.83 -12.13 -0.67
N PHE A 83 5.61 -11.11 -1.05
CA PHE A 83 5.30 -10.22 -2.15
C PHE A 83 6.34 -10.36 -3.26
N GLN A 84 5.90 -10.33 -4.51
CA GLN A 84 6.79 -10.27 -5.66
C GLN A 84 6.41 -9.09 -6.54
N LEU A 85 7.20 -8.01 -6.45
CA LEU A 85 6.96 -6.79 -7.21
C LEU A 85 7.47 -6.93 -8.64
N ARG A 86 6.70 -6.41 -9.61
CA ARG A 86 7.06 -6.36 -11.02
C ARG A 86 6.72 -4.98 -11.57
N LEU A 87 7.73 -4.31 -12.12
CA LEU A 87 7.55 -3.05 -12.84
C LEU A 87 6.79 -3.33 -14.13
N GLY A 88 5.62 -2.71 -14.27
CA GLY A 88 4.84 -2.67 -15.50
C GLY A 88 5.20 -1.46 -16.35
N PRO A 89 4.63 -1.35 -17.56
CA PRO A 89 4.77 -0.16 -18.39
C PRO A 89 4.21 1.09 -17.70
N GLU A 90 4.69 2.25 -18.11
CA GLU A 90 4.08 3.52 -17.74
C GLU A 90 2.60 3.57 -18.17
N VAL A 91 1.78 4.22 -17.34
CA VAL A 91 0.37 4.48 -17.62
C VAL A 91 0.19 5.97 -17.85
N ASP A 92 -0.21 6.32 -19.08
CA ASP A 92 -0.34 7.72 -19.52
C ASP A 92 -1.57 8.43 -18.92
N ASP A 93 -2.64 7.69 -18.64
CA ASP A 93 -3.87 8.26 -18.07
C ASP A 93 -3.75 8.41 -16.55
N ARG A 94 -4.35 9.46 -15.99
CA ARG A 94 -4.28 9.71 -14.55
C ARG A 94 -5.43 9.03 -13.81
N PRO A 95 -5.17 8.34 -12.68
CA PRO A 95 -6.25 7.72 -11.91
C PRO A 95 -7.20 8.77 -11.31
N PRO A 96 -8.46 8.40 -11.07
CA PRO A 96 -9.40 9.28 -10.38
C PRO A 96 -8.88 9.58 -8.98
N GLN A 97 -8.78 10.87 -8.64
CA GLN A 97 -8.33 11.32 -7.34
C GLN A 97 -9.36 10.98 -6.24
N PRO A 98 -8.92 10.55 -5.05
CA PRO A 98 -9.82 10.31 -3.94
C PRO A 98 -10.57 11.60 -3.55
N PRO A 99 -11.83 11.50 -3.10
CA PRO A 99 -12.57 12.68 -2.66
C PRO A 99 -11.85 13.32 -1.48
N LYS A 100 -11.64 14.65 -1.53
CA LYS A 100 -11.06 15.39 -0.40
C LYS A 100 -11.89 15.15 0.86
N PRO A 101 -11.26 14.99 2.05
CA PRO A 101 -11.98 14.91 3.31
C PRO A 101 -12.64 16.26 3.60
N ALA A 102 -13.82 16.49 3.02
CA ALA A 102 -14.75 17.47 3.53
C ALA A 102 -15.29 16.92 4.87
N GLN A 103 -15.66 17.81 5.80
CA GLN A 103 -16.31 17.44 7.07
C GLN A 103 -17.56 16.56 6.88
N ASN A 104 -18.07 16.43 5.63
CA ASN A 104 -19.12 15.51 5.20
C ASN A 104 -18.78 14.85 3.85
N ALA A 105 -17.61 14.20 3.71
CA ALA A 105 -17.39 13.30 2.58
C ALA A 105 -18.44 12.18 2.65
N SER A 106 -19.55 12.35 1.92
CA SER A 106 -20.65 11.37 1.91
C SER A 106 -20.07 10.01 1.53
N MET A 107 -20.35 8.97 2.32
CA MET A 107 -19.97 7.58 2.04
C MET A 107 -20.23 7.17 0.59
N LEU A 108 -21.28 7.72 -0.01
CA LEU A 108 -21.61 7.52 -1.42
C LEU A 108 -20.49 7.98 -2.37
N LYS A 109 -19.84 9.12 -2.11
CA LYS A 109 -18.72 9.63 -2.92
C LYS A 109 -17.51 8.69 -2.87
N ILE A 110 -17.21 8.13 -1.69
CA ILE A 110 -16.12 7.15 -1.52
C ILE A 110 -16.45 5.87 -2.28
N ILE A 111 -17.69 5.37 -2.18
CA ILE A 111 -18.14 4.19 -2.92
C ILE A 111 -18.03 4.42 -4.43
N LEU A 112 -18.58 5.53 -4.93
CA LEU A 112 -18.54 5.89 -6.36
C LEU A 112 -17.10 6.03 -6.86
N TRP A 113 -16.24 6.71 -6.10
CA TRP A 113 -14.82 6.80 -6.42
C TRP A 113 -14.16 5.42 -6.47
N SER A 114 -14.42 4.54 -5.48
CA SER A 114 -13.84 3.19 -5.47
C SER A 114 -14.27 2.33 -6.66
N LEU A 115 -15.49 2.53 -7.17
CA LEU A 115 -16.00 1.86 -8.36
C LEU A 115 -15.35 2.44 -9.62
N HIS A 116 -15.24 3.77 -9.70
CA HIS A 116 -14.57 4.45 -10.79
C HIS A 116 -13.09 4.04 -10.88
N LEU A 117 -12.38 3.99 -9.75
CA LEU A 117 -10.99 3.56 -9.70
C LEU A 117 -10.80 2.11 -10.16
N ARG A 118 -11.69 1.19 -9.77
CA ARG A 118 -11.66 -0.20 -10.25
C ARG A 118 -11.86 -0.30 -11.75
N TRP A 119 -12.85 0.42 -12.28
CA TRP A 119 -13.11 0.48 -13.72
C TRP A 119 -11.90 1.07 -14.47
N TRP A 120 -11.38 2.17 -13.96
CA TRP A 120 -10.20 2.83 -14.51
C TRP A 120 -8.98 1.90 -14.52
N SER A 121 -8.70 1.23 -13.40
CA SER A 121 -7.59 0.27 -13.29
C SER A 121 -7.78 -0.91 -14.25
N TRP A 122 -9.00 -1.41 -14.42
CA TRP A 122 -9.26 -2.48 -15.39
C TRP A 122 -8.95 -2.06 -16.84
N HIS A 123 -9.21 -0.80 -17.21
CA HIS A 123 -8.96 -0.29 -18.56
C HIS A 123 -7.50 0.13 -18.80
N HIS A 124 -6.84 0.67 -17.77
CA HIS A 124 -5.50 1.26 -17.86
C HIS A 124 -4.43 0.41 -17.16
N SER A 125 -4.58 -0.91 -17.15
CA SER A 125 -3.52 -1.84 -16.73
C SER A 125 -2.99 -2.60 -17.94
N PRO A 126 -1.83 -2.19 -18.49
CA PRO A 126 -1.13 -2.98 -19.48
C PRO A 126 -0.89 -4.41 -18.96
N PRO A 127 -0.92 -5.43 -19.84
CA PRO A 127 -0.65 -6.80 -19.41
C PRO A 127 0.78 -6.95 -18.91
N VAL A 128 0.94 -7.71 -17.84
CA VAL A 128 2.22 -8.14 -17.28
C VAL A 128 2.37 -9.66 -17.42
N SER A 129 3.58 -10.18 -17.31
CA SER A 129 3.89 -11.60 -17.55
C SER A 129 3.13 -12.57 -16.65
N ILE A 130 2.82 -12.16 -15.41
CA ILE A 130 2.05 -12.95 -14.45
C ILE A 130 0.84 -12.11 -14.01
N PRO A 131 -0.40 -12.63 -14.09
CA PRO A 131 -1.58 -11.91 -13.64
C PRO A 131 -1.41 -11.42 -12.19
N PRO A 132 -1.43 -10.10 -11.94
CA PRO A 132 -1.15 -9.57 -10.63
C PRO A 132 -2.37 -9.71 -9.71
N LYS A 133 -2.12 -10.07 -8.45
CA LYS A 133 -3.14 -10.04 -7.39
C LYS A 133 -3.31 -8.64 -6.79
N ILE A 134 -2.28 -7.80 -6.90
CA ILE A 134 -2.25 -6.41 -6.40
C ILE A 134 -1.73 -5.50 -7.51
N LYS A 135 -2.34 -4.32 -7.66
CA LYS A 135 -1.87 -3.28 -8.57
C LYS A 135 -1.54 -2.02 -7.80
N ILE A 136 -0.32 -1.51 -7.95
CA ILE A 136 0.11 -0.25 -7.34
C ILE A 136 0.43 0.73 -8.47
N TYR A 137 -0.15 1.92 -8.41
CA TYR A 137 0.14 3.02 -9.33
C TYR A 137 1.00 4.05 -8.61
N LEU A 138 2.21 4.25 -9.12
CA LEU A 138 3.20 5.18 -8.58
C LEU A 138 3.06 6.53 -9.26
N LEU A 139 2.39 7.45 -8.57
CA LEU A 139 2.12 8.81 -9.02
C LEU A 139 3.33 9.69 -8.72
N TYR A 140 4.20 9.87 -9.70
CA TYR A 140 5.43 10.65 -9.56
C TYR A 140 5.18 12.13 -9.80
N HIS A 141 5.71 12.96 -8.90
CA HIS A 141 5.66 14.43 -8.93
C HIS A 141 7.06 15.03 -8.80
N ASP A 142 7.30 16.15 -9.48
CA ASP A 142 8.51 16.95 -9.39
C ASP A 142 8.59 17.65 -8.02
N PRO A 143 9.61 17.36 -7.17
CA PRO A 143 9.78 18.04 -5.88
C PRO A 143 10.05 19.55 -6.01
N GLY A 144 10.48 20.03 -7.18
CA GLY A 144 10.61 21.45 -7.48
C GLY A 144 9.27 22.16 -7.64
N GLN A 145 8.22 21.45 -8.05
CA GLN A 145 6.86 21.98 -8.23
C GLN A 145 5.98 21.72 -6.99
N TYR A 146 6.15 20.56 -6.36
CA TYR A 146 5.37 20.13 -5.20
C TYR A 146 6.24 19.95 -3.96
N ARG A 147 6.10 20.84 -2.97
CA ARG A 147 6.82 20.71 -1.69
C ARG A 147 6.18 19.74 -0.70
N VAL A 148 4.89 19.45 -0.88
CA VAL A 148 4.10 18.51 -0.09
C VAL A 148 3.19 17.76 -1.04
N LEU A 149 3.25 16.44 -1.01
CA LEU A 149 2.38 15.59 -1.81
C LEU A 149 1.03 15.36 -1.11
N PRO A 150 -0.05 15.12 -1.87
CA PRO A 150 -1.27 14.57 -1.32
C PRO A 150 -0.98 13.23 -0.63
N HIS A 151 -1.79 12.87 0.37
CA HIS A 151 -1.72 11.54 0.97
C HIS A 151 -1.93 10.47 -0.11
N SER A 152 -1.11 9.42 -0.05
CA SER A 152 -1.32 8.18 -0.79
C SER A 152 -2.61 7.50 -0.31
N THR A 153 -3.17 6.62 -1.12
CA THR A 153 -4.41 5.92 -0.78
C THR A 153 -4.42 4.53 -1.38
N ALA A 154 -4.62 3.53 -0.54
CA ALA A 154 -4.84 2.15 -0.95
C ALA A 154 -6.28 1.69 -0.70
N LEU A 155 -6.86 1.01 -1.70
CA LEU A 155 -8.07 0.21 -1.55
C LEU A 155 -7.68 -1.23 -1.23
N ASN A 156 -7.88 -1.64 0.04
CA ASN A 156 -7.78 -3.04 0.46
C ASN A 156 -8.66 -3.94 -0.44
N LYS A 157 -9.97 -3.69 -0.43
CA LYS A 157 -10.90 -4.46 -1.28
C LYS A 157 -10.67 -4.10 -2.74
N GLY A 158 -10.26 -5.06 -3.54
CA GLY A 158 -9.85 -4.87 -4.93
C GLY A 158 -8.36 -4.59 -5.13
N ARG A 159 -7.56 -4.49 -4.06
CA ARG A 159 -6.09 -4.51 -4.07
C ARG A 159 -5.44 -3.53 -5.05
N ILE A 160 -5.88 -2.26 -4.96
CA ILE A 160 -5.35 -1.16 -5.78
C ILE A 160 -4.74 -0.11 -4.85
N GLY A 161 -3.44 0.18 -5.02
CA GLY A 161 -2.75 1.28 -4.35
C GLY A 161 -2.53 2.46 -5.29
N LEU A 162 -2.80 3.68 -4.85
CA LEU A 162 -2.38 4.93 -5.49
C LEU A 162 -1.36 5.61 -4.57
N VAL A 163 -0.11 5.71 -5.02
CA VAL A 163 1.01 6.14 -4.18
C VAL A 163 1.61 7.41 -4.74
N ASN A 164 1.51 8.52 -4.00
CA ASN A 164 2.16 9.77 -4.40
C ASN A 164 3.62 9.77 -3.97
N LEU A 165 4.51 9.96 -4.94
CA LEU A 165 5.97 9.88 -4.77
C LEU A 165 6.68 11.06 -5.41
N TYR A 166 7.90 11.32 -4.95
CA TYR A 166 8.77 12.32 -5.58
C TYR A 166 9.62 11.70 -6.68
N ALA A 167 9.71 12.39 -7.81
CA ALA A 167 10.46 11.99 -8.99
C ALA A 167 11.94 12.41 -8.95
N ASP A 168 12.63 12.07 -7.87
CA ASP A 168 14.03 12.41 -7.68
C ASP A 168 14.73 11.32 -6.84
N LYS A 169 15.93 10.92 -7.26
CA LYS A 169 16.71 9.84 -6.63
C LYS A 169 16.99 10.06 -5.15
N ARG A 170 17.02 11.32 -4.68
CA ARG A 170 17.18 11.66 -3.26
C ARG A 170 16.03 11.12 -2.40
N TYR A 171 14.84 10.94 -2.98
CA TYR A 171 13.66 10.42 -2.30
C TYR A 171 13.45 8.92 -2.52
N ALA A 172 14.26 8.23 -3.33
CA ALA A 172 14.03 6.82 -3.68
C ALA A 172 13.86 5.91 -2.46
N LYS A 173 14.71 6.11 -1.43
CA LYS A 173 14.63 5.32 -0.18
C LYS A 173 13.39 5.62 0.65
N GLN A 174 12.93 6.86 0.68
CA GLN A 174 11.69 7.25 1.38
C GLN A 174 10.45 6.82 0.60
N ASN A 175 10.49 6.94 -0.73
CA ASN A 175 9.47 6.41 -1.63
C ASN A 175 9.27 4.91 -1.39
N ALA A 176 10.33 4.14 -1.19
CA ALA A 176 10.24 2.71 -0.86
C ALA A 176 9.48 2.44 0.45
N VAL A 177 9.66 3.28 1.48
CA VAL A 177 8.88 3.18 2.74
C VAL A 177 7.39 3.41 2.47
N ILE A 178 7.06 4.45 1.71
CA ILE A 178 5.66 4.78 1.37
C ILE A 178 5.05 3.64 0.53
N ILE A 179 5.75 3.12 -0.47
CA ILE A 179 5.26 2.01 -1.30
C ILE A 179 4.99 0.77 -0.44
N ALA A 180 5.90 0.43 0.48
CA ALA A 180 5.74 -0.73 1.36
C ALA A 180 4.56 -0.56 2.32
N HIS A 181 4.41 0.63 2.93
CA HIS A 181 3.28 0.98 3.78
C HIS A 181 1.94 0.84 3.04
N GLU A 182 1.84 1.44 1.85
CA GLU A 182 0.63 1.36 1.04
C GLU A 182 0.34 -0.05 0.52
N LEU A 183 1.39 -0.84 0.23
CA LEU A 183 1.23 -2.25 -0.12
C LEU A 183 0.59 -3.04 1.02
N LEU A 184 0.99 -2.81 2.27
CA LEU A 184 0.37 -3.48 3.41
C LEU A 184 -1.11 -3.12 3.60
N HIS A 185 -1.51 -1.88 3.32
CA HIS A 185 -2.93 -1.54 3.28
C HIS A 185 -3.73 -2.36 2.26
N THR A 186 -3.12 -2.75 1.12
CA THR A 186 -3.81 -3.58 0.13
C THR A 186 -4.14 -4.99 0.64
N VAL A 187 -3.42 -5.47 1.66
CA VAL A 187 -3.65 -6.78 2.30
C VAL A 187 -4.29 -6.67 3.68
N GLY A 188 -4.69 -5.47 4.10
CA GLY A 188 -5.55 -5.27 5.27
C GLY A 188 -4.90 -4.71 6.52
N ALA A 189 -3.62 -4.34 6.47
CA ALA A 189 -3.01 -3.59 7.56
C ALA A 189 -3.72 -2.24 7.77
N THR A 190 -3.80 -1.82 9.02
CA THR A 190 -4.34 -0.51 9.44
C THR A 190 -3.23 0.38 9.98
N ASP A 191 -3.42 1.69 9.87
CA ASP A 191 -2.49 2.67 10.43
C ASP A 191 -2.33 2.50 11.95
N LYS A 192 -1.09 2.65 12.43
CA LYS A 192 -0.72 2.55 13.86
C LYS A 192 -0.31 3.89 14.46
N TYR A 193 -0.87 4.97 13.92
CA TYR A 193 -0.59 6.33 14.36
C TYR A 193 -1.85 7.19 14.40
N ASP A 194 -1.78 8.27 15.16
CA ASP A 194 -2.85 9.25 15.29
C ASP A 194 -2.88 10.19 14.09
N LEU A 195 -4.02 10.26 13.38
CA LEU A 195 -4.14 11.07 12.17
C LEU A 195 -3.96 12.58 12.41
N ALA A 196 -4.22 13.07 13.63
CA ALA A 196 -4.13 14.50 13.95
C ALA A 196 -2.71 14.92 14.35
N SER A 197 -2.08 14.15 15.24
CA SER A 197 -0.75 14.43 15.78
C SER A 197 0.37 13.74 15.01
N SER A 198 0.04 12.76 14.17
CA SER A 198 1.00 11.98 13.39
C SER A 198 1.96 11.14 14.27
N LEU A 199 1.62 10.95 15.55
CA LEU A 199 2.40 10.18 16.51
C LEU A 199 1.98 8.71 16.52
N PRO A 200 2.92 7.76 16.59
CA PRO A 200 2.62 6.34 16.73
C PRO A 200 1.87 6.02 18.04
N TYR A 201 0.90 5.10 17.96
CA TYR A 201 0.17 4.60 19.13
C TYR A 201 1.03 3.57 19.89
N PHE A 202 1.26 3.75 21.18
CA PHE A 202 1.91 2.71 21.99
C PHE A 202 0.89 1.65 22.44
N PRO A 203 1.21 0.34 22.44
CA PRO A 203 2.47 -0.26 21.97
C PRO A 203 2.50 -0.55 20.46
N ASP A 204 1.34 -0.68 19.79
CA ASP A 204 1.24 -1.28 18.46
C ASP A 204 1.98 -0.54 17.32
N GLY A 205 2.21 0.76 17.47
CA GLY A 205 2.95 1.62 16.55
C GLY A 205 4.44 1.77 16.89
N TYR A 206 4.95 1.01 17.87
CA TYR A 206 6.35 0.99 18.25
C TYR A 206 6.97 -0.30 17.74
N ALA A 207 8.00 -0.20 16.90
CA ALA A 207 8.70 -1.36 16.38
C ALA A 207 9.39 -2.17 17.49
N GLU A 208 9.83 -1.49 18.55
CA GLU A 208 10.54 -2.08 19.68
C GLU A 208 9.83 -1.71 20.99
N ALA A 209 8.54 -2.07 21.12
CA ALA A 209 7.71 -1.69 22.27
C ALA A 209 8.27 -2.14 23.63
N GLY A 210 9.10 -3.19 23.66
CA GLY A 210 9.79 -3.70 24.85
C GLY A 210 11.18 -3.11 25.12
N LYS A 211 11.65 -2.11 24.35
CA LYS A 211 12.98 -1.51 24.51
C LYS A 211 13.12 -0.74 25.83
N GLU A 212 14.27 -0.88 26.50
CA GLU A 212 14.65 -0.10 27.69
C GLU A 212 16.03 0.57 27.51
N PRO A 213 16.13 1.91 27.58
CA PRO A 213 15.04 2.89 27.69
C PRO A 213 14.16 2.93 26.44
N LEU A 214 12.86 3.20 26.60
CA LEU A 214 11.88 3.20 25.49
C LEU A 214 12.24 4.19 24.36
N TYR A 215 12.85 5.31 24.70
CA TYR A 215 13.22 6.36 23.76
C TYR A 215 14.73 6.60 23.73
N PRO A 216 15.30 6.95 22.56
CA PRO A 216 14.66 6.89 21.24
C PRO A 216 14.47 5.43 20.78
N GLN A 217 13.43 5.16 19.99
CA GLN A 217 13.34 3.91 19.22
C GLN A 217 14.38 3.94 18.08
N ASP A 218 14.93 2.78 17.70
CA ASP A 218 15.88 2.72 16.58
C ASP A 218 15.15 2.53 15.24
N TYR A 219 13.95 1.95 15.29
CA TYR A 219 13.12 1.66 14.13
C TYR A 219 11.71 2.26 14.27
N ALA A 220 11.09 2.57 13.13
CA ALA A 220 9.67 2.86 13.05
C ALA A 220 8.90 1.54 12.84
N GLU A 221 7.71 1.42 13.42
CA GLU A 221 6.78 0.42 12.91
C GLU A 221 6.27 0.90 11.54
N LEU A 222 6.28 0.03 10.52
CA LEU A 222 6.02 0.43 9.14
C LEU A 222 4.65 1.08 8.97
N MET A 223 3.61 0.55 9.62
CA MET A 223 2.25 1.10 9.62
C MET A 223 2.05 2.32 10.53
N ALA A 224 3.01 2.64 11.40
CA ALA A 224 3.07 3.88 12.15
C ALA A 224 3.80 4.99 11.38
N GLY A 225 4.69 4.61 10.47
CA GLY A 225 5.34 5.49 9.49
C GLY A 225 6.37 6.47 10.07
N ARG A 226 6.61 6.48 11.38
CA ARG A 226 7.58 7.36 12.06
C ARG A 226 8.28 6.69 13.23
N ILE A 227 9.53 7.09 13.47
CA ILE A 227 10.38 6.64 14.58
C ILE A 227 10.08 7.48 15.82
N PRO A 228 9.55 6.91 16.92
CA PRO A 228 9.36 7.64 18.16
C PRO A 228 10.71 8.03 18.80
N VAL A 229 11.00 9.33 18.88
CA VAL A 229 12.24 9.84 19.52
C VAL A 229 11.98 10.37 20.94
N SER A 230 10.74 10.73 21.24
CA SER A 230 10.24 11.02 22.59
C SER A 230 8.73 10.79 22.63
N GLN A 231 8.10 10.97 23.79
CA GLN A 231 6.66 10.85 23.96
C GLN A 231 5.83 11.78 23.04
N ASN A 232 6.40 12.91 22.61
CA ASN A 232 5.70 13.94 21.83
C ASN A 232 6.38 14.26 20.49
N LYS A 233 7.37 13.48 20.09
CA LYS A 233 8.12 13.71 18.85
C LYS A 233 8.42 12.38 18.17
N ALA A 234 8.15 12.33 16.87
CA ALA A 234 8.52 11.23 16.01
C ALA A 234 9.08 11.75 14.68
N GLU A 235 10.00 11.01 14.06
CA GLU A 235 10.72 11.42 12.86
C GLU A 235 10.42 10.48 11.68
N ILE A 236 10.46 10.99 10.45
CA ILE A 236 10.24 10.18 9.26
C ILE A 236 11.48 9.29 9.04
N PRO A 237 11.33 7.97 8.87
CA PRO A 237 12.46 7.09 8.64
C PRO A 237 13.17 7.44 7.32
N ALA A 238 14.50 7.32 7.32
CA ALA A 238 15.31 7.63 6.13
C ALA A 238 15.17 6.58 5.01
N SER A 239 14.80 5.34 5.37
CA SER A 239 14.66 4.20 4.47
C SER A 239 13.97 3.03 5.17
N LEU A 240 13.60 1.99 4.41
CA LEU A 240 13.09 0.72 4.93
C LEU A 240 14.02 0.04 5.96
N ALA A 241 15.34 0.26 5.87
CA ALA A 241 16.29 -0.25 6.86
C ALA A 241 16.08 0.31 8.28
N TYR A 242 15.27 1.36 8.45
CA TYR A 242 14.87 1.94 9.73
C TYR A 242 13.41 1.68 10.05
N THR A 243 12.80 0.66 9.44
CA THR A 243 11.42 0.26 9.69
C THR A 243 11.34 -1.24 9.96
N LEU A 244 10.35 -1.65 10.76
CA LEU A 244 10.00 -3.04 11.03
C LEU A 244 8.49 -3.24 10.90
N ILE A 245 8.05 -4.44 10.58
CA ILE A 245 6.65 -4.85 10.71
C ILE A 245 6.43 -5.28 12.16
N GLY A 246 5.56 -4.59 12.88
CA GLY A 246 5.21 -4.94 14.27
C GLY A 246 4.24 -6.12 14.35
N GLU A 247 4.16 -6.77 15.53
CA GLU A 247 3.34 -7.99 15.71
C GLU A 247 1.86 -7.76 15.35
N ARG A 248 1.30 -6.60 15.73
CA ARG A 248 -0.08 -6.26 15.40
C ARG A 248 -0.31 -6.17 13.90
N THR A 249 0.62 -5.57 13.17
CA THR A 249 0.58 -5.49 11.71
C THR A 249 0.74 -6.89 11.08
N ALA A 250 1.68 -7.70 11.57
CA ALA A 250 1.90 -9.07 11.12
C ALA A 250 0.64 -9.95 11.30
N ALA A 251 -0.07 -9.80 12.41
CA ALA A 251 -1.35 -10.48 12.65
C ALA A 251 -2.45 -10.00 11.67
N GLU A 252 -2.56 -8.68 11.44
CA GLU A 252 -3.56 -8.11 10.52
C GLU A 252 -3.41 -8.61 9.08
N ILE A 253 -2.16 -8.81 8.64
CA ILE A 253 -1.88 -9.31 7.30
C ILE A 253 -1.82 -10.84 7.24
N GLY A 254 -2.03 -11.56 8.35
CA GLY A 254 -2.10 -13.01 8.41
C GLY A 254 -0.75 -13.75 8.48
N TRP A 255 0.34 -13.06 8.84
CA TRP A 255 1.63 -13.71 9.08
C TRP A 255 1.69 -14.41 10.43
N LEU A 256 1.05 -13.83 11.44
CA LEU A 256 0.80 -14.49 12.71
C LEU A 256 -0.61 -15.06 12.70
N ARG A 257 -0.74 -16.35 12.99
CA ARG A 257 -2.06 -16.92 13.34
C ARG A 257 -2.33 -16.55 14.78
N GLU A 258 -3.48 -15.93 15.06
CA GLU A 258 -4.00 -15.91 16.43
C GLU A 258 -4.05 -17.35 16.94
N GLY A 259 -3.46 -17.60 18.11
CA GLY A 259 -3.02 -18.91 18.56
C GLY A 259 -4.07 -20.03 18.48
N GLU A 260 -3.55 -21.25 18.32
CA GLU A 260 -4.11 -22.43 18.99
C GLU A 260 -4.04 -22.27 20.52
#